data_AF-A0A1W9M024-F1
#
_entry.id   AF-A0A1W9M024-F1
#
_cell.length_a   1.000
_cell.length_b   1.000
_cell.length_c   1.000
_cell.angle_alpha   90.00
_cell.angle_beta   90.00
_cell.angle_gamma   90.00
#
_symmetry.space_group_name_H-M   'P 1'
#
loop_
_entity.id
_entity.type
_entity.pdbx_description
1 polymer ?
#
loop_
_entity_poly.entity_id
_entity_poly.type
_entity_poly.pdbx_seq_one_letter_code
_entity_poly.pdbx_strand_id
1 'polypeptide(L)'
;QGANLKKVEGNASAITYISSVLAMQSDKLKVFKFEGVEPSNDNVINGSYAVTRPLLLIKKGKPSLAEQKFIDYVLNEGQAIVLEHGYVPVKKVQ
;
A
#
# COMPACT_ATOMS: atom_id res chain seq x y z
N GLN A 1 -6.23 -3.93 10.35
CA GLN A 1 -4.88 -4.48 10.64
C GLN A 1 -4.29 -4.00 11.97
N GLY A 2 -4.76 -2.89 12.59
CA GLY A 2 -4.22 -2.42 13.88
C GLY A 2 -4.28 -3.43 15.04
N ALA A 3 -5.21 -4.39 15.02
CA ALA A 3 -5.24 -5.49 16.00
C ALA A 3 -4.05 -6.47 15.86
N ASN A 4 -3.56 -6.70 14.64
CA ASN A 4 -2.37 -7.54 14.40
C ASN A 4 -1.09 -6.79 14.80
N LEU A 5 -1.04 -5.48 14.50
CA LEU A 5 0.07 -4.60 14.89
C LEU A 5 0.33 -4.68 16.40
N LYS A 6 -0.70 -4.41 17.22
CA LYS A 6 -0.56 -4.46 18.69
C LYS A 6 -0.12 -5.82 19.22
N LYS A 7 -0.57 -6.90 18.58
CA LYS A 7 -0.21 -8.28 18.99
C LYS A 7 1.25 -8.59 18.70
N VAL A 8 1.78 -8.16 17.55
CA VAL A 8 3.18 -8.40 17.19
C VAL A 8 4.14 -7.48 17.95
N GLU A 9 3.75 -6.23 18.22
CA GLU A 9 4.56 -5.31 19.04
C GLU A 9 4.76 -5.79 20.48
N GLY A 10 3.81 -6.56 21.02
CA GLY A 10 3.86 -7.09 22.38
C GLY A 10 4.51 -8.48 22.51
N ASN A 11 4.96 -9.09 21.42
CA ASN A 11 5.50 -10.45 21.42
C ASN A 11 6.70 -10.57 20.47
N ALA A 12 7.91 -10.62 21.05
CA ALA A 12 9.15 -10.72 20.31
C ALA A 12 9.30 -11.97 19.42
N SER A 13 8.52 -13.02 19.69
CA SER A 13 8.52 -14.27 18.91
C SER A 13 7.43 -14.32 17.83
N ALA A 14 6.59 -13.29 17.72
CA ALA A 14 5.51 -13.26 16.75
C ALA A 14 5.99 -12.77 15.37
N ILE A 15 5.44 -13.37 14.32
CA ILE A 15 5.61 -12.93 12.93
C ILE A 15 4.21 -12.76 12.33
N THR A 16 4.00 -11.69 11.56
CA THR A 16 2.72 -11.43 10.90
C THR A 16 2.91 -10.69 9.58
N TYR A 17 1.86 -10.66 8.76
CA TYR A 17 1.78 -9.78 7.60
C TYR A 17 0.94 -8.55 7.95
N ILE A 18 1.41 -7.38 7.52
CA ILE A 18 0.73 -6.10 7.70
C ILE A 18 1.01 -5.21 6.49
N SER A 19 0.11 -4.29 6.17
CA SER A 19 0.33 -3.30 5.12
C SER A 19 1.59 -2.48 5.42
N SER A 20 2.39 -2.25 4.37
CA SER A 20 3.69 -1.56 4.45
C SER A 20 3.60 -0.22 5.19
N VAL A 21 2.59 0.59 4.90
CA VAL A 21 2.36 1.88 5.58
C VAL A 21 2.30 1.76 7.10
N LEU A 22 1.67 0.71 7.64
CA LEU A 22 1.58 0.50 9.09
C LEU A 22 2.88 -0.07 9.66
N ALA A 23 3.57 -0.93 8.91
CA ALA A 23 4.86 -1.48 9.34
C ALA A 23 5.94 -0.38 9.43
N MET A 24 6.00 0.48 8.43
CA MET A 24 7.02 1.53 8.30
C MET A 24 6.85 2.67 9.32
N GLN A 25 5.67 2.80 9.91
CA GLN A 25 5.37 3.81 10.94
C GLN A 25 5.65 3.33 12.38
N SER A 26 5.96 2.05 12.59
CA SER A 26 6.29 1.52 13.93
C SER A 26 7.80 1.27 14.05
N ASP A 27 8.42 1.95 15.01
CA ASP A 27 9.82 1.76 15.41
C ASP A 27 10.06 0.45 16.17
N LYS A 28 9.00 -0.23 16.59
CA LYS A 28 9.04 -1.48 17.36
C LYS A 28 9.08 -2.73 16.50
N LEU A 29 8.89 -2.59 15.18
CA LEU A 29 8.83 -3.71 14.27
C LEU A 29 10.09 -3.85 13.45
N LYS A 30 10.49 -5.10 13.23
CA LYS A 30 11.49 -5.45 12.22
C LYS A 30 10.78 -5.92 10.96
N VAL A 31 10.98 -5.18 9.87
CA VAL A 31 10.46 -5.56 8.55
C VAL A 31 11.45 -6.47 7.84
N PHE A 32 10.98 -7.61 7.35
CA PHE A 32 11.79 -8.56 6.61
C PHE A 32 11.68 -8.34 5.09
N LYS A 33 12.75 -8.69 4.38
CA LYS A 33 12.74 -8.83 2.92
C LYS A 33 11.97 -10.09 2.54
N PHE A 34 11.27 -10.04 1.41
CA PHE A 34 10.68 -11.23 0.81
C PHE A 34 11.54 -11.64 -0.38
N GLU A 35 12.09 -12.86 -0.36
CA GLU A 35 13.00 -13.37 -1.40
C GLU A 35 14.16 -12.41 -1.75
N GLY A 36 14.69 -11.72 -0.73
CA GLY A 36 15.78 -10.75 -0.88
C GLY A 36 15.35 -9.35 -1.34
N VAL A 37 14.07 -9.14 -1.67
CA VAL A 37 13.53 -7.85 -2.12
C VAL A 37 12.90 -7.09 -0.94
N GLU A 38 13.19 -5.79 -0.85
CA GLU A 38 12.61 -4.92 0.18
C GLU A 38 11.18 -4.48 -0.19
N PRO A 39 10.26 -4.37 0.79
CA PRO A 39 8.90 -3.87 0.58
C PRO A 39 8.84 -2.34 0.39
N SER A 40 9.55 -1.82 -0.62
CA SER A 40 9.58 -0.38 -0.95
C SER A 40 8.57 -0.04 -2.04
N ASN A 41 8.13 1.23 -2.09
CA ASN A 41 7.24 1.71 -3.17
C ASN A 41 7.83 1.45 -4.55
N ASP A 42 9.13 1.68 -4.75
CA ASP A 42 9.81 1.40 -6.02
C ASP A 42 9.73 -0.08 -6.41
N ASN A 43 9.97 -1.00 -5.47
CA ASN A 43 9.93 -2.43 -5.74
C ASN A 43 8.51 -2.95 -5.98
N VAL A 44 7.51 -2.34 -5.35
CA VAL A 44 6.10 -2.66 -5.63
C VAL A 44 5.70 -2.16 -7.02
N ILE A 45 6.05 -0.91 -7.37
CA ILE A 45 5.68 -0.30 -8.66
C ILE A 45 6.36 -1.01 -9.84
N ASN A 46 7.63 -1.43 -9.68
CA ASN A 46 8.36 -2.14 -10.73
C ASN A 46 8.07 -3.66 -10.77
N GLY A 47 7.23 -4.17 -9.86
CA GLY A 47 6.82 -5.57 -9.79
C GLY A 47 7.83 -6.55 -9.19
N SER A 48 8.99 -6.07 -8.70
CA SER A 48 10.00 -6.94 -8.06
C SER A 48 9.57 -7.44 -6.68
N TYR A 49 8.74 -6.69 -5.95
CA TYR A 49 8.18 -7.15 -4.69
C TYR A 49 6.90 -7.96 -4.94
N ALA A 50 6.97 -9.28 -4.78
CA ALA A 50 5.87 -10.18 -5.15
C ALA A 50 4.64 -10.11 -4.22
N VAL A 51 4.82 -9.74 -2.94
CA VAL A 51 3.74 -9.72 -1.95
C VAL A 51 2.99 -8.39 -2.01
N THR A 52 2.15 -8.24 -3.02
CA THR A 52 1.40 -7.00 -3.29
C THR A 52 -0.08 -7.28 -3.50
N ARG A 53 -0.92 -6.25 -3.32
CA ARG A 53 -2.35 -6.32 -3.60
C ARG A 53 -2.84 -4.98 -4.15
N PRO A 54 -3.45 -4.94 -5.35
CA PRO A 54 -4.02 -3.70 -5.86
C PRO A 54 -5.25 -3.29 -5.03
N LEU A 55 -5.41 -1.98 -4.84
CA LEU A 55 -6.64 -1.40 -4.33
C LEU A 55 -7.55 -1.08 -5.51
N LEU A 56 -8.70 -1.76 -5.59
CA LEU A 56 -9.59 -1.68 -6.73
C LEU A 56 -10.72 -0.68 -6.46
N LEU A 57 -10.97 0.20 -7.44
CA LEU A 57 -12.24 0.91 -7.55
C LEU A 57 -13.18 0.06 -8.41
N ILE A 58 -14.35 -0.30 -7.87
CA ILE A 58 -15.29 -1.20 -8.53
C ILE A 58 -16.61 -0.48 -8.78
N LYS A 59 -17.02 -0.41 -10.04
CA LYS A 59 -18.32 0.13 -10.47
C LYS A 59 -19.05 -0.89 -11.33
N LYS A 60 -20.34 -1.12 -11.03
CA LYS A 60 -21.21 -1.91 -11.90
C LYS A 60 -21.67 -1.08 -13.10
N GLY A 61 -21.45 -1.59 -14.31
CA GLY A 61 -21.78 -0.89 -15.55
C GLY A 61 -20.88 0.32 -15.82
N LYS A 62 -21.24 1.13 -16.82
CA LYS A 62 -20.47 2.33 -17.17
C LYS A 62 -20.59 3.39 -16.05
N PRO A 63 -19.52 4.13 -15.73
CA PRO A 63 -19.62 5.26 -14.83
C PRO A 63 -20.41 6.41 -15.47
N SER A 64 -21.16 7.14 -14.65
CA SER A 64 -21.68 8.46 -14.99
C SER A 64 -20.55 9.47 -15.18
N LEU A 65 -20.86 10.65 -15.71
CA LEU A 65 -19.86 11.70 -15.92
C LEU A 65 -19.16 12.12 -14.62
N ALA A 66 -19.91 12.24 -13.52
CA ALA A 66 -19.35 12.61 -12.22
C ALA A 66 -18.45 11.49 -11.65
N GLU A 67 -18.86 10.24 -11.79
CA GLU A 67 -18.06 9.08 -11.36
C GLU A 67 -16.77 8.96 -12.18
N GLN A 68 -16.84 9.18 -13.49
CA GLN A 68 -15.66 9.15 -14.35
C GLN A 68 -14.66 10.24 -13.94
N LYS A 69 -15.13 11.48 -13.69
CA LYS A 69 -14.26 12.57 -13.19
C LYS A 69 -13.55 12.20 -11.89
N PHE A 70 -14.26 11.54 -10.97
CA PHE A 70 -13.64 11.08 -9.72
C PHE A 70 -12.59 9.99 -9.97
N ILE A 71 -12.88 9.01 -10.82
CA ILE A 71 -11.92 7.96 -11.21
C ILE A 71 -10.68 8.60 -11.84
N ASP A 72 -10.86 9.55 -12.75
CA ASP A 72 -9.78 10.26 -13.42
C ASP A 72 -8.92 11.03 -12.42
N TYR A 73 -9.54 11.75 -11.47
CA TYR A 73 -8.82 12.44 -10.40
C TYR A 73 -8.00 11.47 -9.54
N VAL A 74 -8.61 10.36 -9.09
CA VAL A 74 -7.93 9.37 -8.24
C VAL A 74 -6.72 8.78 -8.98
N LEU A 75 -6.85 8.46 -10.27
CA LEU A 75 -5.77 7.88 -11.07
C LEU A 75 -4.69 8.88 -11.50
N ASN A 76 -4.95 10.18 -11.35
CA ASN A 76 -4.02 11.26 -11.70
C ASN A 76 -3.62 12.08 -10.47
N GLU A 77 -4.19 13.27 -10.23
CA GLU A 77 -3.74 14.17 -9.17
C GLU A 77 -3.79 13.52 -7.77
N GLY A 78 -4.76 12.62 -7.56
CA GLY A 78 -4.91 11.87 -6.33
C GLY A 78 -3.73 10.95 -6.01
N GLN A 79 -2.89 10.59 -6.97
CA GLN A 79 -1.72 9.72 -6.72
C GLN A 79 -0.65 10.40 -5.86
N ALA A 80 -0.53 11.73 -5.90
CA ALA A 80 0.34 12.47 -4.98
C ALA A 80 -0.13 12.32 -3.53
N ILE A 81 -1.45 12.39 -3.30
CA ILE A 81 -2.07 12.20 -1.98
C ILE A 81 -1.86 10.76 -1.48
N VAL A 82 -1.97 9.76 -2.37
CA VAL A 82 -1.67 8.35 -2.04
C VAL A 82 -0.25 8.21 -1.52
N LEU A 83 0.73 8.83 -2.19
CA LEU A 83 2.13 8.81 -1.78
C LEU A 83 2.34 9.53 -0.44
N GLU A 84 1.75 10.71 -0.26
CA GLU A 84 1.84 11.51 0.97
C GLU A 84 1.39 10.71 2.21
N HIS A 85 0.33 9.92 2.06
CA HIS A 85 -0.16 9.05 3.13
C HIS A 85 0.62 7.73 3.28
N GLY A 86 1.72 7.54 2.54
CA GLY A 86 2.60 6.37 2.64
C GLY A 86 2.08 5.11 1.95
N TYR A 87 1.07 5.23 1.10
CA TYR A 87 0.61 4.13 0.24
C TYR A 87 1.41 4.09 -1.07
N VAL A 88 1.24 2.99 -1.81
CA VAL A 88 1.91 2.81 -3.10
C VAL A 88 1.04 3.38 -4.23
N PRO A 89 1.53 4.38 -4.98
CA PRO A 89 0.85 4.87 -6.18
C PRO A 89 0.80 3.81 -7.30
N VAL A 90 -0.16 3.94 -8.21
CA VAL A 90 -0.30 3.02 -9.38
C VAL A 90 0.81 3.20 -10.42
N LYS A 91 1.50 4.34 -10.39
CA LYS A 91 2.63 4.72 -11.25
C LYS A 91 3.54 5.67 -10.47
N LYS A 92 4.81 5.80 -10.86
CA LYS A 92 5.70 6.79 -10.25
C LYS A 92 5.08 8.19 -10.34
N VAL A 93 4.96 8.85 -9.19
CA VAL A 93 4.59 10.26 -9.09
C VAL A 93 5.90 11.04 -9.26
N GLN A 94 5.94 11.95 -10.25
CA GLN A 94 7.07 12.85 -10.47
C GLN A 94 6.97 14.06 -9.55
#